data_AF-A0A0A8UW99-F1
#
_entry.id   AF-A0A0A8UW99-F1
#
_cell.length_a   1.000
_cell.length_b   1.000
_cell.length_c   1.000
_cell.angle_alpha   90.00
_cell.angle_beta   90.00
_cell.angle_gamma   90.00
#
_symmetry.space_group_name_H-M   'P 1'
#
loop_
_entity.id
_entity.type
_entity.pdbx_description
1 polymer ?
#
loop_
_entity_poly.entity_id
_entity_poly.type
_entity_poly.pdbx_seq_one_letter_code
_entity_poly.pdbx_strand_id
1 'polypeptide(L)'
;MLKMLYWSLLISLPTVCMSAETPRVQGAHEAIFKSKISSIPTDVQQQMKRYTWHKGCPVSLNDLRYVSLTHWGFDKKPHQGVLIVDKALAKEVTQIFKLPLQTSFSN
;
A
#
# COMPACT_ATOMS: atom_id res chain seq x y z
N MET A 1 -15.15 43.91 59.88
CA MET A 1 -16.12 44.61 59.01
C MET A 1 -15.33 45.16 57.84
N LEU A 2 -15.59 44.96 56.55
CA LEU A 2 -16.77 44.51 55.82
C LEU A 2 -16.29 43.77 54.56
N LYS A 3 -16.99 42.68 54.30
CA LYS A 3 -16.84 41.69 53.23
C LYS A 3 -17.06 42.31 51.83
N MET A 4 -16.46 41.65 50.83
CA MET A 4 -17.06 41.29 49.53
C MET A 4 -16.87 42.22 48.31
N LEU A 5 -16.29 41.59 47.28
CA LEU A 5 -16.71 41.62 45.88
C LEU A 5 -16.40 42.89 45.07
N TYR A 6 -15.25 42.91 44.40
CA TYR A 6 -15.25 43.28 42.98
C TYR A 6 -14.34 42.34 42.18
N TRP A 7 -15.01 41.28 41.74
CA TRP A 7 -14.62 40.28 40.77
C TRP A 7 -14.56 40.92 39.37
N SER A 8 -13.76 40.36 38.45
CA SER A 8 -13.76 40.56 36.97
C SER A 8 -12.70 41.58 36.49
N LEU A 9 -11.72 41.28 35.63
CA LEU A 9 -11.69 40.29 34.55
C LEU A 9 -10.21 40.11 34.08
N LEU A 10 -9.48 39.12 34.62
CA LEU A 10 -8.25 38.63 33.99
C LEU A 10 -8.64 37.56 32.97
N ILE A 11 -8.95 37.95 31.74
CA ILE A 11 -8.98 36.98 30.64
C ILE A 11 -7.54 36.77 30.19
N SER A 12 -6.84 35.92 30.95
CA SER A 12 -5.72 35.15 30.43
C SER A 12 -6.27 34.31 29.28
N LEU A 13 -5.94 34.68 28.04
CA LEU A 13 -6.23 33.88 26.86
C LEU A 13 -5.73 32.45 27.08
N PRO A 14 -6.59 31.41 27.10
CA PRO A 14 -6.09 30.13 26.70
C PRO A 14 -6.00 30.23 25.18
N THR A 15 -4.80 30.53 24.67
CA THR A 15 -4.42 30.06 23.34
C THR A 15 -4.53 28.54 23.42
N VAL A 16 -5.72 28.03 23.13
CA VAL A 16 -5.87 26.63 22.74
C VAL A 16 -5.15 26.58 21.39
N CYS A 17 -3.88 26.19 21.43
CA CYS A 17 -3.25 25.60 20.26
C CYS A 17 -4.11 24.37 19.94
N MET A 18 -5.08 24.54 19.04
CA MET A 18 -5.83 23.43 18.48
C MET A 18 -4.81 22.59 17.70
N SER A 19 -4.17 21.64 18.37
CA SER A 19 -3.38 20.62 17.71
C SER A 19 -4.32 19.91 16.75
N ALA A 20 -4.09 20.10 15.45
CA ALA A 20 -4.69 19.26 14.45
C ALA A 20 -4.10 17.85 14.67
N GLU A 21 -4.82 17.02 15.41
CA GLU A 21 -4.52 15.61 15.54
C GLU A 21 -4.77 15.00 14.15
N THR A 22 -3.73 14.98 13.31
CA THR A 22 -3.76 14.24 12.05
C THR A 22 -4.18 12.82 12.40
N PRO A 23 -5.31 12.31 11.86
CA PRO A 23 -5.72 10.95 12.15
C PRO A 23 -4.57 10.03 11.72
N ARG A 24 -3.91 9.39 12.69
CA ARG A 24 -2.93 8.34 12.40
C ARG A 24 -3.67 7.28 11.60
N VAL A 25 -3.23 7.04 10.37
CA VAL A 25 -3.74 5.95 9.54
C VAL A 25 -3.30 4.64 10.20
N GLN A 26 -4.10 4.16 11.16
CA GLN A 26 -3.85 2.94 11.92
C GLN A 26 -3.92 1.67 11.05
N GLY A 27 -4.45 1.74 9.82
CA GLY A 27 -4.54 0.58 8.92
C GLY A 27 -3.24 0.20 8.18
N ALA A 28 -2.17 0.99 8.30
CA ALA A 28 -0.93 0.76 7.53
C ALA A 28 -0.06 -0.38 8.08
N HIS A 29 -0.09 -0.64 9.39
CA HIS A 29 0.75 -1.63 10.05
C HIS A 29 0.09 -3.01 10.20
N GLU A 30 -1.22 -3.12 9.96
CA GLU A 30 -1.96 -4.39 10.05
C GLU A 30 -2.09 -5.11 8.70
N ALA A 31 -1.64 -4.49 7.61
CA ALA A 31 -1.81 -5.03 6.28
C ALA A 31 -0.96 -6.30 6.06
N ILE A 32 -1.60 -7.47 6.14
CA ILE A 32 -0.93 -8.75 5.90
C ILE A 32 -0.49 -8.86 4.44
N PHE A 33 0.80 -9.12 4.22
CA PHE A 33 1.31 -9.47 2.90
C PHE A 33 0.70 -10.80 2.43
N LYS A 34 0.00 -10.76 1.29
CA LYS A 34 -0.55 -11.93 0.61
C LYS A 34 0.04 -12.00 -0.78
N SER A 35 0.32 -13.20 -1.27
CA SER A 35 0.78 -13.42 -2.64
C SER A 35 0.31 -14.76 -3.18
N LYS A 36 0.01 -14.82 -4.48
CA LYS A 36 -0.32 -16.03 -5.23
C LYS A 36 0.38 -16.00 -6.58
N ILE A 37 1.07 -17.07 -6.92
CA ILE A 37 1.70 -17.28 -8.23
C ILE A 37 0.87 -18.34 -8.96
N SER A 38 0.42 -18.02 -10.17
CA SER A 38 -0.29 -18.97 -11.03
C SER A 38 0.17 -18.87 -12.49
N SER A 39 -0.30 -19.81 -13.32
CA SER A 39 -0.31 -19.57 -14.77
C SER A 39 -1.15 -18.34 -15.10
N ILE A 40 -0.91 -17.75 -16.28
CA ILE A 40 -1.69 -16.61 -16.76
C ILE A 40 -3.10 -17.10 -17.12
N PRO A 41 -4.17 -16.49 -16.57
CA PRO A 41 -5.54 -16.79 -16.95
C PRO A 41 -5.78 -16.61 -18.47
N THR A 42 -6.69 -17.40 -19.04
CA THR A 42 -6.90 -17.45 -20.50
C THR A 42 -7.30 -16.10 -21.09
N ASP A 43 -8.17 -15.36 -20.41
CA ASP A 43 -8.60 -14.00 -20.78
C ASP A 43 -7.42 -13.03 -20.85
N VAL A 44 -6.54 -13.05 -19.84
CA VAL A 44 -5.34 -12.22 -19.80
C VAL A 44 -4.37 -12.62 -20.92
N GLN A 45 -4.20 -13.92 -21.20
CA GLN A 45 -3.39 -14.37 -22.33
C GLN A 45 -3.92 -13.85 -23.67
N GLN A 46 -5.25 -13.80 -23.87
CA GLN A 46 -5.84 -13.26 -25.10
C GLN A 46 -5.58 -11.75 -25.21
N GLN A 47 -5.71 -11.02 -24.11
CA GLN A 47 -5.39 -9.60 -24.08
C GLN A 47 -3.91 -9.35 -24.42
N MET A 48 -2.99 -10.14 -23.84
CA MET A 48 -1.56 -10.06 -24.16
C MET A 48 -1.30 -10.34 -25.64
N LYS A 49 -1.85 -11.43 -26.19
CA LYS A 49 -1.71 -11.77 -27.62
C LYS A 49 -2.22 -10.68 -28.56
N ARG A 50 -3.17 -9.86 -28.10
CA ARG A 50 -3.73 -8.76 -28.87
C ARG A 50 -2.86 -7.50 -28.85
N TYR A 51 -2.16 -7.23 -27.75
CA TYR A 51 -1.55 -5.91 -27.52
C TYR A 51 -0.05 -5.92 -27.19
N THR A 52 0.45 -6.93 -26.49
CA THR A 52 1.79 -6.86 -25.86
C THR A 52 2.66 -8.10 -26.07
N TRP A 53 2.12 -9.18 -26.63
CA TRP A 53 2.82 -10.43 -26.88
C TRP A 53 2.48 -10.96 -28.28
N HIS A 54 3.47 -11.52 -28.97
CA HIS A 54 3.27 -12.20 -30.24
C HIS A 54 4.21 -13.41 -30.37
N LYS A 55 3.96 -14.24 -31.37
CA LYS A 55 4.86 -15.36 -31.69
C LYS A 55 6.25 -14.80 -32.05
N GLY A 56 7.29 -15.31 -31.39
CA GLY A 56 8.66 -14.83 -31.53
C GLY A 56 9.14 -13.90 -30.41
N CYS A 57 8.27 -13.51 -29.47
CA CYS A 57 8.72 -12.87 -28.24
C CYS A 57 9.72 -13.79 -27.48
N PRO A 58 10.76 -13.22 -26.84
CA PRO A 58 11.86 -13.98 -26.25
C PRO A 58 11.44 -14.87 -25.08
N VAL A 59 10.29 -14.57 -24.45
CA VAL A 59 9.72 -15.36 -23.36
C VAL A 59 8.35 -15.87 -23.78
N SER A 60 8.14 -17.18 -23.66
CA SER A 60 6.86 -17.80 -24.01
C SER A 60 5.80 -17.50 -22.94
N LEU A 61 4.52 -17.51 -23.32
CA LEU A 61 3.42 -17.35 -22.33
C LEU A 61 3.46 -18.43 -21.24
N ASN A 62 3.98 -19.62 -21.53
CA ASN A 62 4.13 -20.72 -20.57
C ASN A 62 5.25 -20.48 -19.55
N ASP A 63 6.20 -19.63 -19.89
CA ASP A 63 7.32 -19.23 -19.02
C ASP A 63 7.01 -17.94 -18.25
N LEU A 64 5.84 -17.35 -18.45
CA LEU A 64 5.37 -16.22 -17.65
C LEU A 64 4.43 -16.67 -16.53
N ARG A 65 4.37 -15.90 -15.45
CA ARG A 65 3.50 -16.15 -14.30
C ARG A 65 2.69 -14.92 -13.93
N TYR A 66 1.44 -15.17 -13.57
CA TYR A 66 0.52 -14.18 -13.03
C TYR A 66 0.71 -14.16 -11.52
N VAL A 67 1.30 -13.09 -11.01
CA VAL A 67 1.62 -12.92 -9.60
C VAL A 67 0.67 -11.88 -9.03
N SER A 68 -0.30 -12.32 -8.24
CA SER A 68 -1.14 -11.45 -7.44
C SER A 68 -0.47 -11.23 -6.09
N LEU A 69 -0.30 -9.99 -5.65
CA LEU A 69 0.31 -9.69 -4.35
C LEU A 69 -0.19 -8.38 -3.73
N THR A 70 -0.03 -8.26 -2.41
CA THR A 70 -0.16 -6.96 -1.72
C THR A 70 1.06 -6.09 -2.04
N HIS A 71 0.86 -4.81 -2.36
CA HIS A 71 1.93 -3.81 -2.52
C HIS A 71 1.51 -2.47 -1.90
N TRP A 72 2.47 -1.55 -1.72
CA TRP A 72 2.21 -0.19 -1.26
C TRP A 72 1.90 0.73 -2.44
N GLY A 73 0.74 1.36 -2.44
CA GLY A 73 0.34 2.31 -3.46
C GLY A 73 0.96 3.69 -3.23
N PHE A 74 0.92 4.54 -4.26
CA PHE A 74 1.36 5.94 -4.16
C PHE A 74 0.51 6.77 -3.18
N ASP A 75 -0.70 6.31 -2.85
CA ASP A 75 -1.59 6.87 -1.83
C ASP A 75 -1.22 6.47 -0.40
N LYS A 76 -0.08 5.79 -0.22
CA LYS A 76 0.41 5.29 1.07
C LYS A 76 -0.57 4.33 1.74
N LYS A 77 -1.17 3.42 0.95
CA LYS A 77 -2.05 2.36 1.44
C LYS A 77 -1.69 1.02 0.82
N PRO A 78 -2.03 -0.11 1.48
CA PRO A 78 -1.83 -1.43 0.90
C PRO A 78 -2.88 -1.70 -0.18
N HIS A 79 -2.43 -2.18 -1.35
CA HIS A 79 -3.30 -2.53 -2.48
C HIS A 79 -3.02 -3.95 -2.96
N GLN A 80 -4.03 -4.60 -3.53
CA GLN A 80 -3.83 -5.82 -4.31
C GLN A 80 -3.47 -5.45 -5.74
N GLY A 81 -2.36 -5.98 -6.22
CA GLY A 81 -1.85 -5.77 -7.57
C GLY A 81 -1.50 -7.07 -8.26
N VAL A 82 -1.22 -6.97 -9.55
CA VAL A 82 -0.85 -8.09 -10.41
C VAL A 82 0.40 -7.73 -11.18
N LEU A 83 1.35 -8.66 -11.23
CA LEU A 83 2.54 -8.60 -12.06
C LEU A 83 2.57 -9.81 -13.00
N ILE A 84 3.05 -9.61 -14.22
CA ILE A 84 3.40 -10.70 -15.14
C ILE A 84 4.91 -10.76 -15.21
N VAL A 85 5.49 -11.85 -14.73
CA VAL A 85 6.95 -12.01 -14.59
C VAL A 85 7.42 -13.35 -15.12
N ASP A 86 8.71 -13.46 -15.41
CA ASP A 86 9.32 -14.75 -15.74
C ASP A 86 9.13 -15.75 -14.58
N LYS A 87 8.83 -17.00 -14.92
CA LYS A 87 8.60 -18.10 -13.99
C LYS A 87 9.78 -18.30 -13.03
N ALA A 88 11.02 -18.14 -13.50
CA ALA A 88 12.22 -18.30 -12.68
C ALA A 88 12.31 -17.22 -11.60
N LEU A 89 11.85 -16.00 -11.90
CA LEU A 89 11.91 -14.85 -11.00
C LEU A 89 10.67 -14.70 -10.10
N ALA A 90 9.58 -15.39 -10.40
CA ALA A 90 8.29 -15.19 -9.73
C ALA A 90 8.34 -15.29 -8.19
N LYS A 91 9.15 -16.22 -7.66
CA LYS A 91 9.34 -16.37 -6.21
C LYS A 91 10.21 -15.27 -5.60
N GLU A 92 11.25 -14.84 -6.30
CA GLU A 92 12.14 -13.78 -5.82
C GLU A 92 11.39 -12.45 -5.75
N VAL A 93 10.64 -12.12 -6.80
CA VAL A 93 9.79 -10.92 -6.85
C VAL A 93 8.82 -10.88 -5.67
N THR A 94 8.14 -11.97 -5.33
CA THR A 94 7.23 -11.95 -4.16
C THR A 94 7.97 -11.72 -2.84
N GLN A 95 9.20 -12.20 -2.67
CA GLN A 95 10.01 -11.89 -1.49
C GLN A 95 10.40 -10.41 -1.43
N ILE A 96 10.78 -9.81 -2.56
CA ILE A 96 11.12 -8.38 -2.64
C ILE A 96 9.94 -7.53 -2.20
N PHE A 97 8.69 -7.89 -2.54
CA PHE A 97 7.51 -7.13 -2.08
C PHE A 97 7.12 -7.42 -0.63
N LYS A 98 7.42 -8.61 -0.12
CA LYS A 98 7.13 -8.98 1.27
C LYS A 98 7.94 -8.14 2.26
N LEU A 99 9.22 -7.93 1.99
CA LEU A 99 10.13 -7.26 2.93
C LEU A 99 9.70 -5.80 3.24
N PRO A 100 9.45 -4.91 2.25
CA PRO A 100 9.04 -3.52 2.50
C PRO A 100 7.66 -3.40 3.15
N LEU A 101 6.73 -4.33 2.88
CA LEU A 101 5.41 -4.31 3.51
C LEU A 101 5.48 -4.66 5.00
N GLN A 102 6.39 -5.55 5.39
CA GLN A 102 6.60 -5.88 6.80
C GLN A 102 7.31 -4.75 7.57
N THR A 103 8.14 -3.96 6.89
CA THR A 103 8.87 -2.84 7.50
C THR A 103 8.18 -1.49 7.32
N SER A 104 7.02 -1.47 6.64
CA SER A 104 6.16 -0.34 6.27
C SER A 104 6.79 1.02 6.54
N PHE A 105 7.55 1.52 5.55
CA PHE A 105 8.09 2.87 5.32
C PHE A 105 7.83 3.92 6.43
N SER A 106 8.31 3.66 7.65
CA SER A 106 8.06 4.45 8.86
C SER A 106 9.14 5.52 9.05
N ASN A 107 9.38 6.33 8.02
CA ASN A 107 10.12 7.59 8.14
C ASN A 107 9.18 8.77 7.94
#